data_AF-A0AAV4ANC9-F1
#
_entry.id   AF-A0AAV4ANC9-F1
#
_cell.length_a   1.000
_cell.length_b   1.000
_cell.length_c   1.000
_cell.angle_alpha   90.00
_cell.angle_beta   90.00
_cell.angle_gamma   90.00
#
_symmetry.space_group_name_H-M   'P 1'
#
loop_
_entity.id
_entity.type
_entity.pdbx_description
1 polymer ?
#
loop_
_entity_poly.entity_id
_entity_poly.type
_entity_poly.pdbx_seq_one_letter_code
_entity_poly.pdbx_strand_id
1 'polypeptide(L)' 'MIKSYKSGDDPYLALLNLRNIPNEGMVTSPVQRHIGRRTQSVLPATPAVLKPSKIPVSEHSKLQWKRHQ' A
#
# COMPACT_ATOMS: atom_id res chain seq x y z
N MET A 1 -12.95 12.26 -10.60
CA MET A 1 -12.33 12.81 -11.82
C MET A 1 -12.91 14.17 -12.22
N ILE A 2 -14.20 14.29 -12.56
CA ILE A 2 -14.79 15.59 -12.99
C ILE A 2 -14.56 16.72 -11.97
N LYS A 3 -14.65 16.42 -10.66
CA LYS A 3 -14.37 17.39 -9.59
C LYS A 3 -12.90 17.86 -9.62
N SER A 4 -11.96 16.93 -9.72
CA SER A 4 -10.51 17.20 -9.78
C SER A 4 -10.13 18.03 -11.01
N TYR A 5 -10.68 17.70 -12.18
CA TYR A 5 -10.46 18.49 -13.39
C TYR A 5 -10.97 19.94 -13.25
N LYS A 6 -12.07 20.14 -12.52
CA LYS A 6 -12.62 21.48 -12.27
C LYS A 6 -11.84 22.27 -11.23
N SER A 7 -11.24 21.61 -10.24
CA SER A 7 -10.40 22.25 -9.22
C SER A 7 -8.93 22.41 -9.63
N GLY A 8 -8.50 21.78 -10.72
CA GLY A 8 -7.10 21.72 -11.13
C GLY A 8 -6.26 20.70 -10.35
N ASP A 9 -6.90 19.83 -9.57
CA ASP A 9 -6.22 18.76 -8.82
C ASP A 9 -5.88 17.57 -9.72
N ASP A 10 -4.85 16.82 -9.36
CA ASP A 10 -4.49 15.57 -10.04
C ASP A 10 -5.62 14.52 -9.93
N PRO A 11 -6.27 14.15 -11.05
CA PRO A 11 -7.36 13.18 -11.06
C PRO A 11 -6.91 11.77 -10.62
N TYR A 12 -5.65 11.40 -10.83
CA TYR A 12 -5.10 10.11 -10.41
C TYR A 12 -4.91 10.09 -8.90
N LEU A 13 -4.45 11.18 -8.31
CA LEU A 13 -4.34 11.31 -6.86
C LEU A 13 -5.72 11.27 -6.19
N ALA A 14 -6.75 11.84 -6.82
CA ALA A 14 -8.12 11.75 -6.31
C ALA A 14 -8.68 10.31 -6.34
N LEU A 15 -8.41 9.56 -7.43
CA LEU A 15 -8.75 8.13 -7.51
C LEU A 15 -7.99 7.32 -6.45
N LEU A 16 -6.73 7.69 -6.23
CA LEU A 16 -5.90 7.14 -5.17
C LEU A 16 -6.60 7.38 -3.83
N ASN A 17 -6.97 8.60 -3.47
CA ASN A 17 -7.63 8.86 -2.19
C ASN A 17 -8.95 8.08 -2.06
N LEU A 18 -9.76 8.01 -3.12
CA LEU A 18 -11.00 7.26 -3.12
C LEU A 18 -10.81 5.78 -2.75
N ARG A 19 -9.76 5.09 -3.25
CA ARG A 19 -9.55 3.67 -2.92
C ARG A 19 -8.97 3.42 -1.52
N ASN A 20 -8.34 4.44 -0.92
CA ASN A 20 -7.60 4.33 0.34
C ASN A 20 -8.37 4.85 1.54
N ILE A 21 -9.32 5.76 1.34
CA ILE A 21 -10.15 6.34 2.40
C ILE A 21 -11.28 5.35 2.71
N PRO A 22 -11.50 4.99 3.98
CA PRO A 22 -12.68 4.22 4.40
C PRO A 22 -13.97 5.00 4.13
N ASN A 23 -15.00 4.28 3.69
CA ASN A 23 -16.32 4.88 3.55
C ASN A 23 -16.96 5.07 4.93
N GLU A 24 -17.92 5.99 5.04
CA GLU A 24 -18.68 6.17 6.28
C GLU A 24 -19.30 4.86 6.76
N GLY A 25 -19.20 4.59 8.06
CA GLY A 25 -19.64 3.33 8.68
C GLY A 25 -18.72 2.13 8.44
N MET A 26 -17.63 2.27 7.67
CA MET A 26 -16.69 1.20 7.35
C MET A 26 -15.32 1.50 7.95
N VAL A 27 -14.76 0.54 8.70
CA VAL A 27 -13.41 0.66 9.28
C VAL A 27 -12.31 0.41 8.23
N THR A 28 -12.65 -0.26 7.12
CA THR A 28 -11.71 -0.67 6.08
C THR A 28 -11.95 0.04 4.76
N SER A 29 -10.85 0.41 4.09
CA SER A 29 -10.88 1.04 2.78
C SER A 29 -11.30 0.06 1.67
N PRO A 30 -11.78 0.57 0.52
CA PRO A 30 -12.10 -0.26 -0.63
C PRO A 30 -10.94 -1.20 -1.02
N VAL A 31 -9.70 -0.70 -1.06
CA VAL A 31 -8.56 -1.55 -1.40
C VAL A 31 -8.32 -2.62 -0.36
N GLN A 32 -8.40 -2.30 0.94
CA GLN A 32 -8.21 -3.28 2.01
C GLN A 32 -9.20 -4.45 1.90
N ARG A 33 -10.45 -4.17 1.54
CA ARG A 33 -11.46 -5.21 1.29
C ARG A 33 -11.18 -5.99 0.02
N HIS A 34 -10.67 -5.33 -1.02
CA HIS A 34 -10.37 -5.97 -2.30
C HIS A 34 -9.16 -6.92 -2.23
N ILE A 35 -8.06 -6.50 -1.60
CA ILE A 35 -6.80 -7.29 -1.56
C ILE A 35 -6.59 -8.05 -0.25
N GLY A 36 -7.45 -7.87 0.75
CA GLY A 36 -7.35 -8.51 2.07
C GLY A 36 -6.15 -8.06 2.92
N ARG A 37 -5.46 -6.98 2.53
CA ARG A 37 -4.27 -6.45 3.22
C ARG A 37 -4.22 -4.92 3.19
N ARG A 38 -3.49 -4.32 4.13
CA ARG A 38 -3.28 -2.86 4.19
C ARG A 38 -2.20 -2.42 3.21
N THR A 39 -2.47 -1.36 2.45
CA THR A 39 -1.46 -0.73 1.59
C THR A 39 -0.37 -0.10 2.45
N GLN A 40 0.89 -0.41 2.14
CA GLN A 40 2.07 0.14 2.84
C GLN A 40 2.54 1.47 2.24
N SER A 41 2.11 1.79 1.02
CA SER A 41 2.42 3.02 0.31
C SER A 41 1.16 3.65 -0.27
N VAL A 42 1.17 4.98 -0.38
CA VAL A 42 0.08 5.72 -1.02
C VAL A 42 0.13 5.51 -2.53
N LEU A 43 1.30 5.43 -3.15
CA LEU A 43 1.43 5.13 -4.58
C LEU A 43 1.72 3.63 -4.78
N PRO A 44 1.27 3.03 -5.90
CA PRO A 44 1.74 1.70 -6.31
C PRO A 44 3.27 1.69 -6.37
N ALA A 45 3.89 0.75 -5.67
CA ALA A 45 5.34 0.61 -5.69
C ALA A 45 5.80 0.11 -7.07
N THR A 46 6.87 0.70 -7.59
CA THR A 46 7.52 0.16 -8.80
C THR A 46 8.17 -1.18 -8.47
N PRO A 47 8.33 -2.09 -9.45
CA PRO A 47 8.96 -3.39 -9.22
C PRO A 47 10.36 -3.31 -8.61
N ALA A 48 11.08 -2.20 -8.83
CA ALA A 48 12.39 -1.96 -8.26
C ALA A 48 12.35 -1.88 -6.72
N VAL A 49 11.29 -1.28 -6.15
CA VAL A 49 11.10 -1.11 -4.70
C VAL A 49 10.60 -2.40 -4.04
N LEU A 50 9.94 -3.27 -4.80
CA LEU A 50 9.48 -4.58 -4.33
C LEU A 50 10.61 -5.61 -4.18
N LYS A 51 11.83 -5.27 -4.61
CA LYS A 51 12.99 -6.15 -4.43
C LYS A 51 13.37 -6.16 -2.95
N PRO A 52 13.49 -7.33 -2.31
CA PRO A 52 13.99 -7.38 -0.95
C PRO A 52 15.38 -6.73 -0.91
N SER A 53 15.62 -5.91 0.09
CA SER A 53 16.98 -5.44 0.37
C SER A 53 17.89 -6.67 0.47
N LYS A 54 19.09 -6.62 -0.10
CA LYS A 54 20.07 -7.71 -0.02
C LYS A 54 20.52 -7.83 1.44
N ILE A 55 19.72 -8.51 2.25
CA ILE A 55 20.07 -8.86 3.62
C ILE A 55 21.28 -9.82 3.49
N PRO A 56 22.44 -9.51 4.10
CA PRO A 56 23.56 -10.44 4.10
C PRO A 56 23.10 -11.78 4.67
N VAL A 57 23.54 -12.90 4.07
CA VAL A 57 23.06 -14.25 4.37
C VAL A 57 23.07 -14.57 5.88
N SER A 58 24.01 -13.98 6.64
CA SER A 58 24.13 -14.09 8.09
C SER A 58 22.89 -13.64 8.88
N GLU A 59 22.18 -12.61 8.41
CA GLU A 59 20.97 -12.05 9.04
C GLU A 59 19.72 -12.88 8.72
N HIS A 60 19.69 -13.60 7.58
CA HIS A 60 18.57 -14.44 7.17
C HIS A 60 18.35 -15.62 8.14
N SER A 61 19.45 -16.19 8.65
CA SER A 61 19.47 -17.24 9.68
C SER A 61 18.85 -16.78 11.01
N LYS A 62 19.08 -15.52 11.40
CA LYS A 62 18.54 -14.95 12.67
C LYS A 62 17.03 -14.71 12.60
N LEU A 63 16.50 -14.32 11.43
CA LEU A 63 15.07 -14.14 11.21
C LEU A 63 14.30 -15.46 11.28
N GLN A 64 14.89 -16.57 10.81
CA GLN A 64 14.25 -17.88 10.89
C GLN A 64 14.18 -18.43 12.32
N TRP A 65 15.24 -18.23 13.11
CA TRP A 65 15.25 -18.61 14.53
C TRP A 65 14.13 -17.93 15.34
N LYS A 66 13.92 -16.63 15.14
CA LYS A 66 12.83 -15.88 15.80
C LYS A 66 11.42 -16.31 15.39
N ARG A 67 11.27 -17.03 14.28
CA ARG A 67 9.98 -17.52 13.77
C ARG A 67 9.55 -18.87 14.37
N HIS A 68 10.48 -19.57 15.03
CA HIS A 68 10.29 -20.89 15.62
C HIS A 68 10.33 -20.89 17.17
N GLN A 69 10.41 -19.72 17.80
CA GLN A 69 10.05 -19.53 19.21
C GLN A 69 8.63 -19.00 19.31
#